data_AF-A0A9W8NBD0-F1
#
_entry.id   AF-A0A9W8NBD0-F1
#
_cell.length_a   1.000
_cell.length_b   1.000
_cell.length_c   1.000
_cell.angle_alpha   90.00
_cell.angle_beta   90.00
_cell.angle_gamma   90.00
#
_symmetry.space_group_name_H-M   'P 1'
#
loop_
_entity.id
_entity.type
_entity.pdbx_description
1 polymer ?
#
loop_
_entity_poly.entity_id
_entity_poly.type
_entity_poly.pdbx_seq_one_letter_code
_entity_poly.pdbx_strand_id
1 'polypeptide(L)'
;MAFPKATNRDLNYADDKGLRILSLDGGGVRGLASIICLERLMYRLNKRRGPGRDLKPFEVFDLIGGTSTGGLIAIMLGRLRMDATECRKAYVNLMKTAFQGEPNFVQKVMRFGSSSGRPFYSSDGLKAAIRSVLHNAGFSENELLIDDSLDNCRVFVCATSSRTTGLKIFRSYELANENALDSPTIITAALATCAAPPFFDKVQVGEAYYHDGALKANNPIFTAVEEAQNIWTADDSPASLENIKNKVRCIVSIGTGDLGKHAVGDSPIERIKMLIRLATETREVHGKFRSTWGEVFRQRRAFRFNVHQGLQEIAIDEFNKVADIIQATEEYLNEGDIVGDVLDCIKALDSDVRKLQYPRIKSNPSQFAPKPGVFIKREALLRKTEDLFRLSDKQRSIRTIVNIFGRPGSGKTELALSFYRENLKSFTTIVRISGQSKENFSHELVRFYKSILAPPEAHAGAFDDQRPLLIDNHFGKVTEWLNHTDNSKWLLLIDDVYPGYKEDVLDQKYEGSRPHDFLLEFLDRIRQGSIIVISRQELQLRGSQSLQVTALKLEESLQLLKDTVGDSLHNSDNGKDPASF
;
A
#
# COMPACT_ATOMS: atom_id res chain seq x y z
N MET A 1 10.28 12.15 45.24
CA MET A 1 9.58 11.16 44.41
C MET A 1 9.98 11.41 42.97
N ALA A 2 10.74 10.49 42.37
CA ALA A 2 11.19 10.61 40.99
C ALA A 2 10.08 10.10 40.06
N PHE A 3 9.69 10.92 39.08
CA PHE A 3 8.77 10.51 38.02
C PHE A 3 9.49 9.52 37.07
N PRO A 4 8.81 8.50 36.54
CA PRO A 4 9.44 7.56 35.62
C PRO A 4 9.77 8.30 34.31
N LYS A 5 11.04 8.25 33.90
CA LYS A 5 11.46 8.62 32.54
C LYS A 5 10.74 7.70 31.56
N ALA A 6 10.09 8.27 30.55
CA ALA A 6 9.57 7.53 29.40
C ALA A 6 10.68 6.64 28.84
N THR A 7 10.47 5.33 28.89
CA THR A 7 11.42 4.35 28.36
C THR A 7 11.36 4.37 26.84
N ASN A 8 12.53 4.32 26.20
CA ASN A 8 12.82 4.36 24.75
C ASN A 8 12.13 3.27 23.88
N ARG A 9 11.06 2.62 24.34
CA ARG A 9 10.38 1.50 23.67
C ARG A 9 9.19 1.90 22.79
N ASP A 10 8.72 3.15 22.85
CA ASP A 10 7.51 3.58 22.13
C ASP A 10 7.78 4.18 20.72
N LEU A 11 9.03 4.19 20.26
CA LEU A 11 9.42 4.79 18.97
C LEU A 11 9.33 3.84 17.75
N ASN A 12 9.12 2.53 17.96
CA ASN A 12 9.10 1.50 16.89
C ASN A 12 7.69 1.04 16.47
N TYR A 13 6.75 1.98 16.31
CA TYR A 13 5.38 1.66 15.84
C TYR A 13 5.29 1.23 14.36
N ALA A 14 6.40 1.35 13.61
CA ALA A 14 6.43 1.16 12.15
C ALA A 14 6.55 -0.31 11.69
N ASP A 15 6.97 -1.22 12.56
CA ASP A 15 7.51 -2.53 12.11
C ASP A 15 6.46 -3.51 11.54
N ASP A 16 5.16 -3.26 11.72
CA ASP A 16 4.10 -4.15 11.20
C ASP A 16 3.04 -3.50 10.28
N LYS A 17 3.00 -2.16 10.18
CA LYS A 17 2.00 -1.42 9.37
C LYS A 17 2.60 -0.57 8.25
N GLY A 18 3.88 -0.19 8.35
CA GLY A 18 4.59 0.70 7.41
C GLY A 18 4.06 2.15 7.38
N LEU A 19 4.96 3.11 7.15
CA LEU A 19 4.71 4.54 7.31
C LEU A 19 3.88 5.15 6.17
N ARG A 20 2.88 5.95 6.51
CA ARG A 20 2.04 6.71 5.57
C ARG A 20 2.32 8.19 5.71
N ILE A 21 2.78 8.80 4.62
CA ILE A 21 3.23 10.19 4.59
C ILE A 21 2.34 10.98 3.63
N LEU A 22 1.80 12.10 4.10
CA LEU A 22 1.10 13.09 3.29
C LEU A 22 1.97 14.34 3.15
N SER A 23 2.17 14.80 1.92
CA SER A 23 2.91 16.02 1.59
C SER A 23 2.02 16.95 0.76
N LEU A 24 1.84 18.19 1.23
CA LEU A 24 0.93 19.17 0.63
C LEU A 24 1.68 20.40 0.15
N ASP A 25 1.54 20.71 -1.14
CA ASP A 25 2.22 21.86 -1.75
C ASP A 25 1.58 23.20 -1.35
N GLY A 26 2.38 24.27 -1.48
CA GLY A 26 1.89 25.64 -1.42
C GLY A 26 1.30 26.12 -2.75
N GLY A 27 0.29 26.99 -2.69
CA GLY A 27 -0.33 27.52 -3.91
C GLY A 27 -1.45 28.56 -3.74
N GLY A 28 -1.64 29.13 -2.54
CA GLY A 28 -2.69 30.11 -2.29
C GLY A 28 -4.09 29.50 -2.42
N VAL A 29 -5.07 30.24 -2.94
CA VAL A 29 -6.46 29.76 -3.11
C VAL A 29 -6.58 28.41 -3.82
N ARG A 30 -5.62 28.06 -4.69
CA ARG A 30 -5.53 26.77 -5.40
C ARG A 30 -5.29 25.56 -4.49
N GLY A 31 -4.88 25.78 -3.23
CA GLY A 31 -4.85 24.73 -2.20
C GLY A 31 -6.19 24.01 -2.01
N LEU A 32 -7.30 24.63 -2.43
CA LEU A 32 -8.61 23.97 -2.49
C LEU A 32 -8.59 22.71 -3.38
N ALA A 33 -7.84 22.70 -4.49
CA ALA A 33 -7.67 21.51 -5.32
C ALA A 33 -7.03 20.36 -4.54
N SER A 34 -6.04 20.67 -3.68
CA SER A 34 -5.40 19.66 -2.85
C SER A 34 -6.35 19.05 -1.82
N ILE A 35 -7.24 19.87 -1.24
CA ILE A 35 -8.27 19.40 -0.30
C ILE A 35 -9.27 18.49 -1.02
N ILE A 36 -9.74 18.85 -2.22
CA ILE A 36 -10.69 18.04 -3.00
C ILE A 36 -10.08 16.69 -3.39
N CYS A 37 -8.81 16.67 -3.82
CA CYS A 37 -8.07 15.43 -4.06
C CYS A 37 -8.03 14.54 -2.81
N LEU A 38 -7.71 15.12 -1.64
CA LEU A 38 -7.69 14.37 -0.39
C LEU A 38 -9.09 13.90 0.03
N GLU A 39 -10.11 14.74 -0.11
CA GLU A 39 -11.50 14.42 0.19
C GLU A 39 -11.97 13.22 -0.66
N ARG A 40 -11.61 13.19 -1.94
CA ARG A 40 -11.87 12.04 -2.82
C ARG A 40 -11.18 10.77 -2.34
N LEU A 41 -9.91 10.85 -1.93
CA LEU A 41 -9.16 9.71 -1.38
C LEU A 41 -9.81 9.19 -0.09
N MET A 42 -10.09 10.08 0.87
CA MET A 42 -10.69 9.75 2.17
C MET A 42 -12.11 9.19 2.00
N TYR A 43 -12.94 9.79 1.15
CA TYR A 43 -14.28 9.30 0.84
C TYR A 43 -14.24 7.86 0.32
N ARG A 44 -13.37 7.58 -0.66
CA ARG A 44 -13.26 6.25 -1.27
C ARG A 44 -12.65 5.23 -0.30
N LEU A 45 -11.70 5.64 0.54
CA LEU A 45 -11.12 4.81 1.60
C LEU A 45 -12.21 4.42 2.60
N ASN A 46 -12.91 5.38 3.18
CA ASN A 46 -13.96 5.14 4.17
C ASN A 46 -15.13 4.33 3.61
N LYS A 47 -15.51 4.58 2.34
CA LYS A 47 -16.50 3.76 1.63
C LYS A 47 -16.14 2.27 1.58
N ARG A 48 -14.85 1.92 1.50
CA ARG A 48 -14.40 0.51 1.54
C ARG A 48 -14.47 -0.09 2.94
N ARG A 49 -14.24 0.70 3.98
CA ARG A 49 -14.26 0.25 5.39
C ARG A 49 -15.66 -0.05 5.89
N GLY A 50 -16.68 0.55 5.26
CA GLY A 50 -18.09 0.37 5.60
C GLY A 50 -18.58 1.37 6.64
N PRO A 51 -19.90 1.42 6.88
CA PRO A 51 -20.53 2.42 7.74
C PRO A 51 -20.01 2.36 9.18
N GLY A 52 -19.79 3.51 9.79
CA GLY A 52 -19.34 3.64 11.18
C GLY A 52 -17.84 3.37 11.40
N ARG A 53 -17.06 3.19 10.33
CA ARG A 53 -15.60 2.95 10.39
C ARG A 53 -14.83 4.04 9.62
N ASP A 54 -15.37 5.25 9.59
CA ASP A 54 -14.75 6.36 8.89
C ASP A 54 -13.48 6.79 9.64
N LEU A 55 -12.37 6.92 8.90
CA LEU A 55 -11.14 7.52 9.41
C LEU A 55 -11.10 8.99 9.03
N LYS A 56 -10.49 9.77 9.92
CA LYS A 56 -9.99 11.10 9.65
C LYS A 56 -8.54 11.03 9.14
N PRO A 57 -8.06 12.07 8.43
CA PRO A 57 -6.70 12.10 7.90
C PRO A 57 -5.61 11.83 8.94
N PHE A 58 -5.72 12.37 10.15
CA PHE A 58 -4.74 12.13 11.22
C PHE A 58 -4.72 10.67 11.71
N GLU A 59 -5.77 9.88 11.47
CA GLU A 59 -5.80 8.45 11.79
C GLU A 59 -5.24 7.59 10.65
N VAL A 60 -5.12 8.17 9.45
CA VAL A 60 -4.57 7.51 8.27
C VAL A 60 -3.08 7.76 8.14
N PHE A 61 -2.61 8.99 8.32
CA PHE A 61 -1.22 9.36 8.05
C PHE A 61 -0.41 9.46 9.33
N ASP A 62 0.79 8.86 9.32
CA ASP A 62 1.74 8.96 10.43
C ASP A 62 2.48 10.31 10.40
N LEU A 63 2.61 10.91 9.20
CA LEU A 63 3.21 12.22 8.99
C LEU A 63 2.39 13.03 7.99
N ILE A 64 2.00 14.25 8.37
CA ILE A 64 1.37 15.23 7.48
C ILE A 64 2.25 16.48 7.42
N GLY A 65 2.79 16.76 6.24
CA GLY A 65 3.68 17.88 5.98
C GLY A 65 3.09 18.85 4.97
N GLY A 66 3.36 20.14 5.14
CA GLY A 66 2.93 21.13 4.16
C GLY A 66 3.76 22.41 4.10
N THR A 67 3.63 23.12 2.99
CA THR A 67 4.23 24.44 2.77
C THR A 67 3.15 25.45 2.41
N SER A 68 3.25 26.68 2.93
CA SER A 68 2.27 27.73 2.66
C SER A 68 0.85 27.26 2.98
N THR A 69 -0.08 27.44 2.05
CA THR A 69 -1.44 26.91 2.16
C THR A 69 -1.50 25.41 2.39
N GLY A 70 -0.57 24.63 1.85
CA GLY A 70 -0.43 23.21 2.19
C GLY A 70 -0.09 22.98 3.67
N GLY A 71 0.67 23.89 4.28
CA GLY A 71 0.97 23.91 5.71
C GLY A 71 -0.27 24.24 6.57
N LEU A 72 -1.10 25.20 6.15
CA LEU A 72 -2.40 25.44 6.79
C LEU A 72 -3.30 24.21 6.75
N ILE A 73 -3.35 23.54 5.59
CA ILE A 73 -4.12 22.31 5.41
C ILE A 73 -3.55 21.19 6.31
N ALA A 74 -2.23 21.03 6.37
CA ALA A 74 -1.57 20.06 7.25
C ALA A 74 -1.92 20.28 8.73
N ILE A 75 -1.91 21.54 9.20
CA ILE A 75 -2.32 21.91 10.56
C ILE A 75 -3.80 21.54 10.79
N MET A 76 -4.71 21.91 9.88
CA MET A 76 -6.14 21.64 10.05
C MET A 76 -6.44 20.13 10.13
N LEU A 77 -5.84 19.34 9.23
CA LEU A 77 -6.10 17.90 9.13
C LEU A 77 -5.44 17.11 10.26
N GLY A 78 -4.19 17.43 10.59
CA GLY A 78 -3.38 16.68 11.57
C GLY A 78 -3.51 17.23 12.98
N ARG A 79 -3.16 18.52 13.17
CA ARG A 79 -3.07 19.13 14.51
C ARG A 79 -4.44 19.51 15.08
N LEU A 80 -5.37 19.95 14.24
CA LEU A 80 -6.75 20.26 14.64
C LEU A 80 -7.72 19.08 14.40
N ARG A 81 -7.21 17.96 13.89
CA ARG A 81 -7.95 16.69 13.69
C ARG A 81 -9.26 16.85 12.90
N MET A 82 -9.29 17.77 11.94
CA MET A 82 -10.44 17.96 11.04
C MET A 82 -10.51 16.83 10.01
N ASP A 83 -11.73 16.43 9.65
CA ASP A 83 -11.92 15.67 8.42
C ASP A 83 -11.72 16.54 7.17
N ALA A 84 -11.63 15.91 6.00
CA ALA A 84 -11.37 16.63 4.75
C ALA A 84 -12.51 17.61 4.37
N THR A 85 -13.75 17.31 4.74
CA THR A 85 -14.93 18.16 4.48
C THR A 85 -14.93 19.38 5.39
N GLU A 86 -14.65 19.20 6.68
CA GLU A 86 -14.46 20.26 7.67
C GLU A 86 -13.32 21.19 7.24
N CYS A 87 -12.18 20.60 6.87
CA CYS A 87 -11.02 21.34 6.36
C CYS A 87 -11.37 22.16 5.11
N ARG A 88 -12.14 21.61 4.15
CA ARG A 88 -12.58 22.35 2.96
C ARG A 88 -13.40 23.58 3.32
N LYS A 89 -14.40 23.42 4.20
CA LYS A 89 -15.27 24.52 4.64
C LYS A 89 -14.46 25.61 5.36
N ALA A 90 -13.58 25.21 6.27
CA ALA A 90 -12.70 26.12 6.99
C ALA A 90 -11.78 26.89 6.03
N TYR A 91 -11.19 26.19 5.05
CA TYR A 91 -10.27 26.77 4.08
C TYR A 91 -10.93 27.82 3.18
N VAL A 92 -12.12 27.55 2.65
CA VAL A 92 -12.86 28.52 1.80
C VAL A 92 -13.13 29.81 2.57
N ASN A 93 -13.56 29.70 3.82
CA ASN A 93 -13.80 30.86 4.68
C ASN A 93 -12.49 31.59 5.03
N LEU A 94 -11.41 30.85 5.30
CA LEU A 94 -10.10 31.41 5.60
C LEU A 94 -9.59 32.24 4.43
N MET A 95 -9.62 31.70 3.20
CA MET A 95 -9.16 32.39 2.00
C MET A 95 -9.97 33.66 1.73
N LYS A 96 -11.30 33.61 1.90
CA LYS A 96 -12.17 34.77 1.76
C LYS A 96 -11.79 35.88 2.75
N THR A 97 -11.44 35.55 3.98
CA THR A 97 -11.06 36.55 5.01
C THR A 97 -9.64 37.05 4.84
N ALA A 98 -8.70 36.17 4.48
CA ALA A 98 -7.29 36.53 4.31
C ALA A 98 -7.06 37.48 3.12
N PHE A 99 -7.85 37.34 2.04
CA PHE A 99 -7.71 38.13 0.82
C PHE A 99 -8.80 39.19 0.62
N GLN A 100 -9.47 39.59 1.71
CA GLN A 100 -10.48 40.65 1.68
C GLN A 100 -9.86 42.04 1.40
N GLY A 101 -10.49 42.80 0.50
CA GLY A 101 -10.12 44.18 0.14
C GLY A 101 -9.40 44.26 -1.21
N GLU A 102 -10.01 44.93 -2.20
CA GLU A 102 -9.56 44.88 -3.60
C GLU A 102 -9.05 46.23 -4.14
N PRO A 103 -7.72 46.42 -4.21
CA PRO A 103 -7.09 47.02 -5.36
C PRO A 103 -6.86 45.94 -6.43
N ASN A 104 -7.18 46.22 -7.68
CA ASN A 104 -6.80 45.36 -8.81
C ASN A 104 -5.26 45.21 -8.90
N PHE A 105 -4.75 44.12 -9.47
CA PHE A 105 -3.33 43.70 -9.38
C PHE A 105 -2.32 44.81 -9.73
N VAL A 106 -2.64 45.66 -10.71
CA VAL A 106 -1.81 46.81 -11.09
C VAL A 106 -1.64 47.80 -9.95
N GLN A 107 -2.71 48.12 -9.21
CA GLN A 107 -2.66 49.00 -8.04
C GLN A 107 -1.83 48.39 -6.90
N LYS A 108 -1.92 47.07 -6.68
CA LYS A 108 -1.08 46.36 -5.70
C LYS A 108 0.41 46.50 -6.03
N VAL A 109 0.78 46.27 -7.29
CA VAL A 109 2.16 46.41 -7.77
C VAL A 109 2.66 47.85 -7.62
N MET A 110 1.85 48.86 -8.00
CA MET A 110 2.22 50.28 -7.83
C MET A 110 2.45 50.68 -6.37
N ARG A 111 1.62 50.18 -5.45
CA ARG A 111 1.78 50.42 -4.00
C ARG A 111 3.03 49.75 -3.45
N PHE A 112 3.33 48.53 -3.91
CA PHE A 112 4.53 47.79 -3.50
C PHE A 112 5.82 48.46 -4.02
N GLY A 113 5.81 48.99 -5.24
CA GLY A 113 6.93 49.71 -5.83
C GLY A 113 7.12 51.16 -5.36
N SER A 114 6.19 51.69 -4.54
CA SER A 114 6.31 53.01 -3.93
C SER A 114 7.23 52.98 -2.69
N SER A 115 7.71 54.13 -2.23
CA SER A 115 8.60 54.28 -1.04
C SER A 115 8.02 53.74 0.28
N SER A 116 6.75 53.32 0.30
CA SER A 116 6.11 52.68 1.45
C SER A 116 6.31 51.15 1.52
N GLY A 117 6.70 50.48 0.43
CA GLY A 117 7.05 49.05 0.41
C GLY A 117 6.01 48.09 1.00
N ARG A 118 4.73 48.48 1.01
CA ARG A 118 3.67 47.73 1.72
C ARG A 118 3.32 46.43 1.00
N PRO A 119 3.10 45.32 1.73
CA PRO A 119 2.63 44.07 1.13
C PRO A 119 1.24 44.25 0.49
N PHE A 120 0.87 43.32 -0.40
CA PHE A 120 -0.42 43.39 -1.09
C PHE A 120 -1.61 43.26 -0.14
N TYR A 121 -1.43 42.51 0.96
CA TYR A 121 -2.46 42.24 1.96
C TYR A 121 -1.94 42.49 3.37
N SER A 122 -2.87 42.82 4.29
CA SER A 122 -2.55 42.95 5.70
C SER A 122 -2.39 41.58 6.34
N SER A 123 -1.30 41.39 7.07
CA SER A 123 -1.08 40.20 7.91
C SER A 123 -2.16 40.04 8.99
N ASP A 124 -2.85 41.11 9.40
CA ASP A 124 -3.96 41.05 10.35
C ASP A 124 -5.18 40.30 9.79
N GLY A 125 -5.43 40.42 8.48
CA GLY A 125 -6.53 39.71 7.81
C GLY A 125 -6.30 38.20 7.83
N LEU A 126 -5.10 37.75 7.47
CA LEU A 126 -4.71 36.34 7.55
C LEU A 126 -4.72 35.85 9.01
N LYS A 127 -4.21 36.65 9.95
CA LYS A 127 -4.23 36.31 11.39
C LYS A 127 -5.66 36.15 11.91
N ALA A 128 -6.57 37.07 11.57
CA ALA A 128 -7.99 36.96 11.92
C ALA A 128 -8.63 35.70 11.35
N ALA A 129 -8.32 35.37 10.09
CA ALA A 129 -8.83 34.17 9.44
C ALA A 129 -8.37 32.88 10.14
N ILE A 130 -7.08 32.77 10.50
CA ILE A 130 -6.53 31.62 11.23
C ILE A 130 -7.13 31.54 12.64
N ARG A 131 -7.29 32.68 13.33
CA ARG A 131 -7.96 32.74 14.65
C ARG A 131 -9.37 32.17 14.61
N SER A 132 -10.15 32.53 13.59
CA SER A 132 -11.50 31.97 13.42
C SER A 132 -11.47 30.46 13.23
N VAL A 133 -10.50 29.91 12.49
CA VAL A 133 -10.34 28.45 12.34
C VAL A 133 -10.04 27.78 13.68
N LEU A 134 -9.10 28.32 14.48
CA LEU A 134 -8.79 27.77 15.80
C LEU A 134 -9.99 27.83 16.75
N HIS A 135 -10.65 28.98 16.84
CA HIS A 135 -11.81 29.17 17.70
C HIS A 135 -12.93 28.17 17.35
N ASN A 136 -13.23 28.00 16.06
CA ASN A 136 -14.25 27.06 15.61
C ASN A 136 -13.87 25.59 15.85
N ALA A 137 -12.58 25.29 15.93
CA ALA A 137 -12.06 23.97 16.29
C ALA A 137 -11.91 23.77 17.81
N GLY A 138 -12.24 24.77 18.64
CA GLY A 138 -12.17 24.68 20.10
C GLY A 138 -10.78 24.95 20.70
N PHE A 139 -9.87 25.56 19.95
CA PHE A 139 -8.50 25.85 20.40
C PHE A 139 -8.29 27.32 20.77
N SER A 140 -7.38 27.55 21.73
CA SER A 140 -6.92 28.88 22.12
C SER A 140 -5.96 29.48 21.09
N GLU A 141 -5.88 30.81 21.01
CA GLU A 141 -4.86 31.48 20.17
C GLU A 141 -3.42 31.20 20.62
N ASN A 142 -3.24 30.89 21.91
CA ASN A 142 -1.95 30.60 22.50
C ASN A 142 -1.61 29.11 22.45
N GLU A 143 -2.44 28.29 21.80
CA GLU A 143 -2.19 26.86 21.64
C GLU A 143 -0.85 26.64 20.91
N LEU A 144 0.03 25.84 21.51
CA LEU A 144 1.32 25.50 20.92
C LEU A 144 1.16 24.55 19.73
N LEU A 145 2.05 24.65 18.75
CA LEU A 145 2.07 23.72 17.63
C LEU A 145 2.43 22.31 18.11
N ILE A 146 3.38 22.21 19.06
CA ILE A 146 3.68 20.94 19.73
C ILE A 146 2.41 20.39 20.36
N ASP A 147 2.24 19.08 20.24
CA ASP A 147 1.15 18.35 20.85
C ASP A 147 1.79 17.28 21.73
N ASP A 148 1.60 17.34 23.05
CA ASP A 148 2.17 16.35 23.97
C ASP A 148 1.29 15.08 24.04
N SER A 149 0.10 15.10 23.44
CA SER A 149 -0.86 14.01 23.47
C SER A 149 -0.61 12.91 22.44
N LEU A 150 0.43 13.04 21.59
CA LEU A 150 0.56 12.40 20.27
C LEU A 150 -0.01 10.97 20.16
N ASP A 151 -1.26 10.92 19.70
CA ASP A 151 -1.89 9.76 19.08
C ASP A 151 -1.36 9.60 17.64
N ASN A 152 -0.12 9.13 17.48
CA ASN A 152 0.50 8.61 16.24
C ASN A 152 0.72 9.55 15.02
N CYS A 153 -0.02 10.66 14.82
CA CYS A 153 0.14 11.55 13.66
C CYS A 153 0.99 12.79 13.96
N ARG A 154 2.12 12.92 13.25
CA ARG A 154 3.04 14.06 13.35
C ARG A 154 2.75 15.09 12.26
N VAL A 155 2.86 16.37 12.60
CA VAL A 155 2.64 17.48 11.65
C VAL A 155 3.87 18.35 11.57
N PHE A 156 4.24 18.76 10.36
CA PHE A 156 5.25 19.81 10.16
C PHE A 156 4.81 20.82 9.11
N VAL A 157 5.33 22.04 9.24
CA VAL A 157 5.18 23.09 8.23
C VAL A 157 6.52 23.75 7.90
N CYS A 158 6.69 24.14 6.63
CA CYS A 158 7.92 24.77 6.14
C CYS A 158 7.84 26.30 6.19
N ALA A 159 8.92 26.95 6.61
CA ALA A 159 9.12 28.39 6.50
C ALA A 159 10.55 28.70 6.04
N THR A 160 10.77 29.90 5.52
CA THR A 160 12.09 30.34 5.04
C THR A 160 12.64 31.43 5.95
N SER A 161 13.82 31.25 6.53
CA SER A 161 14.47 32.29 7.33
C SER A 161 14.69 33.56 6.49
N SER A 162 14.25 34.72 6.98
CA SER A 162 14.44 35.98 6.26
C SER A 162 15.91 36.43 6.21
N ARG A 163 16.77 35.88 7.07
CA ARG A 163 18.16 36.33 7.23
C ARG A 163 19.15 35.44 6.48
N THR A 164 19.00 34.12 6.58
CA THR A 164 19.92 33.15 5.96
C THR A 164 19.36 32.52 4.70
N THR A 165 18.07 32.74 4.42
CA THR A 165 17.28 31.99 3.42
C THR A 165 17.19 30.49 3.74
N GLY A 166 17.67 30.01 4.89
CA GLY A 166 17.59 28.61 5.27
C GLY A 166 16.14 28.13 5.46
N LEU A 167 15.88 26.87 5.15
CA LEU A 167 14.60 26.23 5.44
C LEU A 167 14.49 25.99 6.96
N LYS A 168 13.40 26.44 7.57
CA LYS A 168 13.02 26.14 8.95
C LYS A 168 11.77 25.26 8.93
N ILE A 169 11.81 24.20 9.71
CA ILE A 169 10.67 23.32 9.93
C ILE A 169 10.09 23.62 11.30
N PHE A 170 8.80 23.92 11.36
CA PHE A 170 8.04 23.98 12.60
C PHE A 170 7.27 22.67 12.76
N ARG A 171 7.34 22.05 13.92
CA ARG A 171 6.89 20.67 14.18
C ARG A 171 5.86 20.64 15.29
N SER A 172 4.95 19.68 15.21
CA SER A 172 4.05 19.32 16.31
C SER A 172 4.67 18.27 17.25
N TYR A 173 5.95 17.97 17.09
CA TYR A 173 6.68 16.90 17.78
C TYR A 173 8.14 17.32 17.99
N GLU A 174 8.78 16.66 18.94
CA GLU A 174 10.20 16.85 19.22
C GLU A 174 11.06 15.85 18.45
N LEU A 175 12.25 16.31 18.04
CA LEU A 175 13.34 15.45 17.65
C LEU A 175 14.34 15.38 18.80
N ALA A 176 15.00 14.23 18.98
CA ALA A 176 15.89 13.97 20.12
C ALA A 176 17.04 15.00 20.30
N ASN A 177 17.38 15.73 19.24
CA ASN A 177 18.47 16.71 19.22
C ASN A 177 17.99 18.17 19.26
N GLU A 178 16.69 18.43 19.45
CA GLU A 178 16.12 19.78 19.49
C GLU A 178 15.50 20.08 20.88
N ASN A 179 15.66 21.33 21.35
CA ASN A 179 14.99 21.80 22.57
C ASN A 179 13.60 22.35 22.24
N ALA A 180 12.54 21.82 22.84
CA ALA A 180 11.16 22.28 22.65
C ALA A 180 10.80 23.65 23.24
N LEU A 181 11.72 24.27 24.00
CA LEU A 181 11.50 25.54 24.67
C LEU A 181 11.12 26.70 23.71
N ASP A 182 11.35 26.53 22.40
CA ASP A 182 11.05 27.52 21.35
C ASP A 182 9.89 27.13 20.41
N SER A 183 9.02 26.21 20.79
CA SER A 183 7.89 25.79 19.93
C SER A 183 6.91 26.96 19.69
N PRO A 184 6.59 27.32 18.43
CA PRO A 184 5.65 28.39 18.15
C PRO A 184 4.21 28.00 18.49
N THR A 185 3.34 28.99 18.64
CA THR A 185 1.89 28.75 18.61
C THR A 185 1.44 28.29 17.23
N ILE A 186 0.31 27.59 17.14
CA ILE A 186 -0.29 27.16 15.87
C ILE A 186 -0.48 28.36 14.94
N ILE A 187 -1.03 29.49 15.44
CA ILE A 187 -1.20 30.73 14.67
C ILE A 187 0.14 31.22 14.14
N THR A 188 1.19 31.23 14.96
CA THR A 188 2.48 31.78 14.58
C THR A 188 3.14 30.94 13.48
N ALA A 189 3.10 29.61 13.59
CA ALA A 189 3.60 28.71 12.56
C ALA A 189 2.80 28.82 11.25
N ALA A 190 1.46 28.89 11.36
CA ALA A 190 0.54 29.09 10.24
C ALA A 190 0.78 30.41 9.49
N LEU A 191 1.00 31.50 10.22
CA LEU A 191 1.37 32.79 9.63
C LEU A 191 2.73 32.73 8.94
N ALA A 192 3.75 32.17 9.61
CA ALA A 192 5.10 32.10 9.08
C ALA A 192 5.18 31.28 7.78
N THR A 193 4.49 30.13 7.72
CA THR A 193 4.47 29.31 6.51
C THR A 193 3.78 30.01 5.34
N CYS A 194 2.83 30.92 5.57
CA CYS A 194 2.08 31.64 4.53
C CYS A 194 2.56 33.07 4.22
N ALA A 195 3.66 33.52 4.84
CA ALA A 195 4.16 34.89 4.74
C ALA A 195 4.88 35.15 3.39
N ALA A 196 4.17 35.00 2.28
CA ALA A 196 4.73 35.03 0.93
C ALA A 196 4.95 36.46 0.46
N PRO A 197 6.17 36.88 0.09
CA PRO A 197 6.37 38.14 -0.62
C PRO A 197 5.83 38.04 -2.06
N PRO A 198 5.17 39.08 -2.60
CA PRO A 198 4.85 40.38 -2.00
C PRO A 198 3.50 40.42 -1.24
N PHE A 199 2.85 39.27 -1.01
CA PHE A 199 1.49 39.20 -0.46
C PHE A 199 1.39 39.60 1.01
N PHE A 200 2.29 39.12 1.85
CA PHE A 200 2.26 39.31 3.30
C PHE A 200 3.63 39.67 3.86
N ASP A 201 3.65 40.36 5.00
CA ASP A 201 4.87 40.65 5.74
C ASP A 201 5.46 39.40 6.39
N LYS A 202 6.78 39.40 6.58
CA LYS A 202 7.50 38.37 7.35
C LYS A 202 6.97 38.28 8.79
N VAL A 203 7.04 37.08 9.36
CA VAL A 203 6.50 36.78 10.69
C VAL A 203 7.63 36.54 11.66
N GLN A 204 7.53 37.13 12.84
CA GLN A 204 8.49 36.91 13.92
C GLN A 204 8.14 35.63 14.68
N VAL A 205 9.13 34.76 14.87
CA VAL A 205 9.04 33.56 15.71
C VAL A 205 10.28 33.52 16.60
N GLY A 206 10.09 33.70 17.91
CA GLY A 206 11.19 33.98 18.83
C GLY A 206 11.94 35.26 18.42
N GLU A 207 13.27 35.15 18.28
CA GLU A 207 14.14 36.27 17.87
C GLU A 207 14.37 36.34 16.36
N ALA A 208 13.79 35.42 15.59
CA ALA A 208 14.01 35.31 14.15
C ALA A 208 12.76 35.69 13.34
N TYR A 209 12.97 36.12 12.09
CA TYR A 209 11.89 36.41 11.14
C TYR A 209 11.88 35.40 10.00
N TYR A 210 10.67 35.07 9.55
CA TYR A 210 10.44 34.04 8.55
C TYR A 210 9.47 34.52 7.47
N HIS A 211 9.73 34.09 6.24
CA HIS A 211 8.85 34.19 5.09
C HIS A 211 8.25 32.81 4.78
N ASP A 212 7.35 32.79 3.80
CA ASP A 212 6.75 31.57 3.28
C ASP A 212 7.81 30.50 2.91
N GLY A 213 7.52 29.26 3.27
CA GLY A 213 8.36 28.10 2.94
C GLY A 213 8.46 27.85 1.44
N ALA A 214 7.52 28.34 0.64
CA ALA A 214 7.46 28.21 -0.82
C ALA A 214 8.67 28.82 -1.53
N LEU A 215 9.35 29.78 -0.88
CA LEU A 215 10.62 30.34 -1.36
C LEU A 215 11.77 29.31 -1.41
N LYS A 216 11.63 28.17 -0.70
CA LYS A 216 12.65 27.10 -0.65
C LYS A 216 12.12 25.69 -0.91
N ALA A 217 10.93 25.38 -0.41
CA ALA A 217 10.38 24.03 -0.43
C ALA A 217 8.87 24.06 -0.72
N ASN A 218 8.45 24.60 -1.87
CA ASN A 218 7.01 24.68 -2.19
C ASN A 218 6.34 23.31 -2.30
N ASN A 219 7.03 22.32 -2.84
CA ASN A 219 6.67 20.91 -2.70
C ASN A 219 7.55 20.29 -1.61
N PRO A 220 7.02 20.05 -0.39
CA PRO A 220 7.82 19.60 0.74
C PRO A 220 8.07 18.08 0.73
N ILE A 221 7.91 17.37 -0.40
CA ILE A 221 8.01 15.89 -0.42
C ILE A 221 9.38 15.37 0.02
N PHE A 222 10.47 16.06 -0.32
CA PHE A 222 11.81 15.71 0.17
C PHE A 222 11.93 15.96 1.67
N THR A 223 11.44 17.10 2.14
CA THR A 223 11.37 17.42 3.57
C THR A 223 10.54 16.38 4.32
N ALA A 224 9.42 15.91 3.76
CA ALA A 224 8.55 14.93 4.40
C ALA A 224 9.25 13.58 4.61
N VAL A 225 10.01 13.10 3.62
CA VAL A 225 10.76 11.85 3.79
C VAL A 225 12.00 12.03 4.67
N GLU A 226 12.62 13.20 4.68
CA GLU A 226 13.73 13.52 5.59
C GLU A 226 13.24 13.59 7.05
N GLU A 227 12.10 14.23 7.30
CA GLU A 227 11.46 14.24 8.59
C GLU A 227 11.09 12.82 9.03
N ALA A 228 10.52 12.02 8.13
CA ALA A 228 10.25 10.63 8.43
C ALA A 228 11.52 9.83 8.75
N GLN A 229 12.62 10.11 8.06
CA GLN A 229 13.92 9.51 8.36
C GLN A 229 14.40 9.91 9.77
N ASN A 230 14.30 11.19 10.12
CA ASN A 230 14.69 11.73 11.43
C ASN A 230 13.83 11.20 12.58
N ILE A 231 12.57 10.84 12.32
CA ILE A 231 11.67 10.31 13.34
C ILE A 231 11.88 8.80 13.52
N TRP A 232 11.88 8.03 12.44
CA TRP A 232 11.70 6.57 12.49
C TRP A 232 12.95 5.76 12.11
N THR A 233 14.04 6.43 11.73
CA THR A 233 15.30 5.76 11.35
C THR A 233 16.53 6.46 11.92
N ALA A 234 16.36 7.39 12.85
CA ALA A 234 17.49 8.11 13.46
C ALA A 234 18.50 7.17 14.15
N ASP A 235 18.01 6.06 14.72
CA ASP A 235 18.83 5.05 15.39
C ASP A 235 19.31 3.94 14.44
N ASP A 236 18.88 3.93 13.17
CA ASP A 236 19.30 2.90 12.22
C ASP A 236 20.77 3.16 11.80
N SER A 237 21.65 2.18 12.01
CA SER A 237 23.07 2.27 11.62
C SER A 237 23.44 1.25 10.53
N PRO A 238 23.88 1.68 9.32
CA PRO A 238 24.01 3.07 8.89
C PRO A 238 22.66 3.67 8.52
N ALA A 239 22.49 4.96 8.81
CA ALA A 239 21.36 5.74 8.32
C ALA A 239 21.45 5.75 6.79
N SER A 240 20.48 5.10 6.14
CA SER A 240 20.46 4.99 4.68
C SER A 240 19.08 5.34 4.15
N LEU A 241 19.06 5.98 2.97
CA LEU A 241 17.83 6.25 2.23
C LEU A 241 17.04 4.94 1.96
N GLU A 242 17.72 3.80 1.95
CA GLU A 242 17.09 2.49 1.74
C GLU A 242 16.28 2.04 2.97
N ASN A 243 16.70 2.40 4.18
CA ASN A 243 15.98 2.04 5.41
C ASN A 243 14.59 2.71 5.42
N ILE A 244 14.54 4.02 5.14
CA ILE A 244 13.26 4.75 5.09
C ILE A 244 12.40 4.28 3.91
N LYS A 245 12.99 3.99 2.75
CA LYS A 245 12.27 3.40 1.62
C LYS A 245 11.59 2.10 2.02
N ASN A 246 12.24 1.22 2.77
CA ASN A 246 11.65 -0.04 3.20
C ASN A 246 10.53 0.14 4.24
N LYS A 247 10.66 1.11 5.15
CA LYS A 247 9.64 1.39 6.18
C LYS A 247 8.41 2.12 5.64
N VAL A 248 8.54 2.93 4.59
CA VAL A 248 7.42 3.67 3.99
C VAL A 248 6.45 2.72 3.31
N ARG A 249 5.18 2.73 3.71
CA ARG A 249 4.09 2.03 3.03
C ARG A 249 3.48 2.84 1.90
N CYS A 250 3.21 4.13 2.14
CA CYS A 250 2.54 4.98 1.18
C CYS A 250 3.01 6.44 1.32
N ILE A 251 3.36 7.07 0.20
CA ILE A 251 3.59 8.51 0.11
C ILE A 251 2.50 9.09 -0.79
N VAL A 252 1.76 10.06 -0.27
CA VAL A 252 0.80 10.83 -1.04
C VAL A 252 1.29 12.27 -1.09
N SER A 253 1.65 12.74 -2.27
CA SER A 253 2.00 14.14 -2.51
C SER A 253 0.89 14.79 -3.32
N ILE A 254 0.36 15.92 -2.87
CA ILE A 254 -0.75 16.61 -3.52
C ILE A 254 -0.33 18.03 -3.84
N GLY A 255 -0.39 18.36 -5.14
CA GLY A 255 -0.10 19.68 -5.67
C GLY A 255 -1.32 20.60 -5.76
N THR A 256 -1.08 21.85 -6.12
CA THR A 256 -2.09 22.90 -6.29
C THR A 256 -2.32 23.29 -7.76
N GLY A 257 -2.08 22.36 -8.69
CA GLY A 257 -2.19 22.56 -10.14
C GLY A 257 -0.86 22.82 -10.84
N ASP A 258 -0.73 22.35 -12.09
CA ASP A 258 0.36 22.75 -12.98
C ASP A 258 0.08 24.17 -13.51
N LEU A 259 1.09 25.05 -13.43
CA LEU A 259 1.02 26.42 -13.93
C LEU A 259 1.34 26.52 -15.42
N GLY A 260 1.76 25.43 -16.06
CA GLY A 260 2.13 25.46 -17.47
C GLY A 260 3.40 26.27 -17.74
N LYS A 261 3.75 26.39 -19.02
CA LYS A 261 4.90 27.19 -19.47
C LYS A 261 4.40 28.52 -20.03
N HIS A 262 4.98 29.61 -19.57
CA HIS A 262 4.66 30.95 -20.07
C HIS A 262 5.93 31.68 -20.50
N ALA A 263 5.82 32.51 -21.55
CA ALA A 263 6.87 33.45 -21.91
C ALA A 263 7.06 34.46 -20.77
N VAL A 264 8.31 34.74 -20.42
CA VAL A 264 8.65 35.76 -19.42
C VAL A 264 8.76 37.11 -20.12
N GLY A 265 7.96 38.07 -19.70
CA GLY A 265 8.07 39.47 -20.15
C GLY A 265 8.97 40.28 -19.21
N ASP A 266 9.50 41.41 -19.71
CA ASP A 266 10.49 42.22 -18.97
C ASP A 266 9.89 43.32 -18.09
N SER A 267 8.57 43.54 -18.14
CA SER A 267 7.94 44.61 -17.36
C SER A 267 8.01 44.33 -15.84
N PRO A 268 7.99 45.38 -14.98
CA PRO A 268 8.00 45.20 -13.52
C PRO A 268 6.87 44.29 -13.01
N ILE A 269 5.70 44.33 -13.66
CA ILE A 269 4.55 43.47 -13.37
C ILE A 269 4.88 42.01 -13.68
N GLU A 270 5.47 41.74 -14.85
CA GLU A 270 5.84 40.38 -15.27
C GLU A 270 6.97 39.79 -14.43
N ARG A 271 7.92 40.61 -13.96
CA ARG A 271 8.96 40.18 -13.01
C ARG A 271 8.39 39.73 -11.66
N ILE A 272 7.41 40.45 -11.12
CA ILE A 272 6.74 40.06 -9.88
C ILE A 272 5.95 38.75 -10.09
N LYS A 273 5.23 38.62 -11.21
CA LYS A 273 4.56 37.36 -11.57
C LYS A 273 5.55 36.20 -11.70
N MET A 274 6.74 36.42 -12.27
CA MET A 274 7.79 35.41 -12.37
C MET A 274 8.26 34.93 -10.99
N LEU A 275 8.49 35.83 -10.03
CA LEU A 275 8.87 35.46 -8.66
C LEU A 275 7.81 34.58 -7.99
N ILE A 276 6.53 34.93 -8.16
CA ILE A 276 5.40 34.15 -7.64
C ILE A 276 5.37 32.75 -8.29
N ARG A 277 5.60 32.67 -9.61
CA ARG A 277 5.67 31.40 -10.35
C ARG A 277 6.83 30.52 -9.88
N LEU A 278 8.02 31.08 -9.69
CA LEU A 278 9.18 30.34 -9.16
C LEU A 278 8.92 29.80 -7.76
N ALA A 279 8.26 30.58 -6.90
CA ALA A 279 7.84 30.13 -5.57
C ALA A 279 6.72 29.08 -5.62
N THR A 280 6.05 28.91 -6.75
CA THR A 280 4.96 27.92 -6.91
C THR A 280 5.33 26.74 -7.82
N GLU A 281 6.59 26.66 -8.27
CA GLU A 281 7.08 25.60 -9.14
C GLU A 281 7.33 24.30 -8.36
N THR A 282 6.70 23.21 -8.80
CA THR A 282 6.70 21.94 -8.08
C THR A 282 7.01 20.74 -8.96
N ARG A 283 7.04 20.92 -10.29
CA ARG A 283 7.20 19.84 -11.27
C ARG A 283 8.61 19.30 -11.29
N GLU A 284 9.61 20.19 -11.24
CA GLU A 284 11.02 19.79 -11.19
C GLU A 284 11.33 19.00 -9.91
N VAL A 285 10.86 19.49 -8.75
CA VAL A 285 11.01 18.81 -7.46
C VAL A 285 10.38 17.42 -7.50
N HIS A 286 9.15 17.30 -8.01
CA HIS A 286 8.49 16.01 -8.15
C HIS A 286 9.23 15.08 -9.12
N GLY A 287 9.70 15.59 -10.26
CA GLY A 287 10.47 14.79 -11.24
C GLY A 287 11.75 14.23 -10.64
N LYS A 288 12.51 15.06 -9.90
CA LYS A 288 13.70 14.63 -9.15
C LYS A 288 13.36 13.60 -8.08
N PHE A 289 12.26 13.80 -7.34
CA PHE A 289 11.80 12.85 -6.34
C PHE A 289 11.45 11.50 -6.95
N ARG A 290 10.67 11.50 -8.04
CA ARG A 290 10.29 10.28 -8.78
C ARG A 290 11.50 9.53 -9.31
N SER A 291 12.54 10.22 -9.77
CA SER A 291 13.81 9.60 -10.18
C SER A 291 14.51 8.93 -8.98
N THR A 292 14.59 9.62 -7.85
CA THR A 292 15.27 9.13 -6.63
C THR A 292 14.52 7.98 -5.92
N TRP A 293 13.19 8.00 -6.01
CA TRP A 293 12.25 7.06 -5.36
C TRP A 293 11.57 6.13 -6.37
N GLY A 294 12.16 5.94 -7.55
CA GLY A 294 11.50 5.25 -8.68
C GLY A 294 11.00 3.83 -8.37
N GLU A 295 11.69 3.08 -7.52
CA GLU A 295 11.23 1.75 -7.06
C GLU A 295 9.91 1.85 -6.28
N VAL A 296 9.79 2.82 -5.36
CA VAL A 296 8.59 3.03 -4.54
C VAL A 296 7.39 3.43 -5.41
N PHE A 297 7.61 4.22 -6.47
CA PHE A 297 6.57 4.50 -7.48
C PHE A 297 6.21 3.27 -8.30
N ARG A 298 7.19 2.47 -8.76
CA ARG A 298 6.94 1.22 -9.51
C ARG A 298 6.14 0.21 -8.69
N GLN A 299 6.37 0.16 -7.37
CA GLN A 299 5.64 -0.67 -6.42
C GLN A 299 4.25 -0.12 -6.04
N ARG A 300 3.80 1.00 -6.64
CA ARG A 300 2.51 1.65 -6.29
C ARG A 300 2.43 2.02 -4.80
N ARG A 301 3.52 2.54 -4.24
CA ARG A 301 3.62 3.02 -2.85
C ARG A 301 3.90 4.52 -2.76
N ALA A 302 3.98 5.22 -3.88
CA ALA A 302 4.10 6.67 -3.92
C ALA A 302 3.21 7.22 -5.04
N PHE A 303 2.45 8.26 -4.73
CA PHE A 303 1.45 8.86 -5.60
C PHE A 303 1.58 10.37 -5.60
N ARG A 304 1.37 10.97 -6.78
CA ARG A 304 1.33 12.41 -6.96
C ARG A 304 0.03 12.79 -7.63
N PHE A 305 -0.80 13.54 -6.92
CA PHE A 305 -2.03 14.11 -7.46
C PHE A 305 -1.79 15.59 -7.71
N ASN A 306 -1.89 16.03 -8.96
CA ASN A 306 -1.69 17.43 -9.32
C ASN A 306 -2.48 17.74 -10.60
N VAL A 307 -3.47 18.62 -10.49
CA VAL A 307 -4.37 18.98 -11.59
C VAL A 307 -3.56 19.47 -12.78
N HIS A 308 -3.73 18.83 -13.94
CA HIS A 308 -2.91 19.09 -15.12
C HIS A 308 -3.33 20.34 -15.90
N GLN A 309 -4.63 20.63 -15.96
CA GLN A 309 -5.19 21.75 -16.70
C GLN A 309 -6.37 22.40 -15.97
N GLY A 310 -6.66 23.66 -16.28
CA GLY A 310 -7.77 24.43 -15.73
C GLY A 310 -7.38 25.36 -14.57
N LEU A 311 -6.18 25.22 -14.00
CA LEU A 311 -5.70 26.04 -12.87
C LEU A 311 -4.56 27.00 -13.23
N GLN A 312 -4.10 27.04 -14.50
CA GLN A 312 -2.91 27.79 -14.91
C GLN A 312 -3.06 29.30 -14.74
N GLU A 313 -4.23 29.84 -15.05
CA GLU A 313 -4.50 31.28 -15.05
C GLU A 313 -5.06 31.81 -13.72
N ILE A 314 -5.32 30.91 -12.75
CA ILE A 314 -5.88 31.30 -11.45
C ILE A 314 -4.76 31.83 -10.56
N ALA A 315 -4.85 33.12 -10.20
CA ALA A 315 -3.86 33.73 -9.31
C ALA A 315 -4.00 33.20 -7.87
N ILE A 316 -2.91 33.28 -7.09
CA ILE A 316 -2.85 32.68 -5.75
C ILE A 316 -3.76 33.36 -4.72
N ASP A 317 -4.27 34.56 -5.02
CA ASP A 317 -5.16 35.38 -4.19
C ASP A 317 -6.58 35.53 -4.80
N GLU A 318 -6.88 34.82 -5.89
CA GLU A 318 -8.12 34.97 -6.67
C GLU A 318 -9.27 34.09 -6.12
N PHE A 319 -9.81 34.45 -4.96
CA PHE A 319 -10.81 33.62 -4.26
C PHE A 319 -12.19 33.54 -4.97
N ASN A 320 -12.49 34.46 -5.89
CA ASN A 320 -13.72 34.43 -6.69
C ASN A 320 -13.75 33.28 -7.71
N LYS A 321 -12.64 32.56 -7.91
CA LYS A 321 -12.49 31.42 -8.83
C LYS A 321 -12.70 30.05 -8.20
N VAL A 322 -13.30 29.99 -7.00
CA VAL A 322 -13.55 28.73 -6.28
C VAL A 322 -14.31 27.69 -7.12
N ALA A 323 -15.32 28.11 -7.89
CA ALA A 323 -16.09 27.20 -8.74
C ALA A 323 -15.22 26.58 -9.85
N ASP A 324 -14.38 27.39 -10.50
CA ASP A 324 -13.46 26.95 -11.56
C ASP A 324 -12.45 25.94 -11.00
N ILE A 325 -11.93 26.16 -9.77
CA ILE A 325 -11.02 25.22 -9.10
C ILE A 325 -11.71 23.88 -8.84
N ILE A 326 -12.94 23.91 -8.32
CA ILE A 326 -13.73 22.69 -8.04
C ILE A 326 -13.94 21.91 -9.33
N GLN A 327 -14.42 22.58 -10.39
CA GLN A 327 -14.71 21.93 -11.65
C GLN A 327 -13.46 21.27 -12.26
N ALA A 328 -12.36 22.02 -12.40
CA ALA A 328 -11.12 21.50 -12.97
C ALA A 328 -10.56 20.32 -12.16
N THR A 329 -10.68 20.36 -10.83
CA THR A 329 -10.21 19.28 -9.96
C THR A 329 -11.09 18.03 -10.07
N GLU A 330 -12.41 18.19 -10.13
CA GLU A 330 -13.34 17.07 -10.31
C GLU A 330 -13.18 16.41 -11.69
N GLU A 331 -12.98 17.19 -12.74
CA GLU A 331 -12.67 16.69 -14.08
C GLU A 331 -11.37 15.87 -14.07
N TYR A 332 -10.30 16.41 -13.48
CA TYR A 332 -9.03 15.70 -13.28
C TYR A 332 -9.20 14.37 -12.52
N LEU A 333 -9.96 14.35 -11.42
CA LEU A 333 -10.18 13.15 -10.62
C LEU A 333 -11.07 12.09 -11.30
N ASN A 334 -11.67 12.42 -12.44
CA ASN A 334 -12.48 11.52 -13.26
C ASN A 334 -11.74 11.08 -14.54
N GLU A 335 -10.52 11.57 -14.80
CA GLU A 335 -9.64 11.05 -15.85
C GLU A 335 -9.31 9.57 -15.59
N GLY A 336 -9.33 8.74 -16.64
CA GLY A 336 -9.31 7.28 -16.49
C GLY A 336 -8.05 6.72 -15.81
N ASP A 337 -6.89 7.29 -16.10
CA ASP A 337 -5.61 6.97 -15.47
C ASP A 337 -5.55 7.47 -14.02
N ILE A 338 -6.07 8.67 -13.74
CA ILE A 338 -6.15 9.24 -12.39
C ILE A 338 -7.09 8.42 -11.50
N VAL A 339 -8.22 7.93 -12.03
CA VAL A 339 -9.10 7.00 -11.30
C VAL A 339 -8.35 5.73 -10.91
N GLY A 340 -7.50 5.19 -11.80
CA GLY A 340 -6.62 4.07 -11.51
C GLY A 340 -5.65 4.36 -10.36
N ASP A 341 -4.96 5.50 -10.45
CA ASP A 341 -4.01 5.94 -9.42
C ASP A 341 -4.67 6.20 -8.06
N VAL A 342 -5.90 6.77 -8.05
CA VAL A 342 -6.72 6.92 -6.84
C VAL A 342 -7.01 5.55 -6.21
N LEU A 343 -7.43 4.56 -7.00
CA LEU A 343 -7.75 3.23 -6.51
C LEU A 343 -6.52 2.51 -5.95
N ASP A 344 -5.36 2.63 -6.61
CA ASP A 344 -4.11 2.05 -6.13
C ASP A 344 -3.61 2.77 -4.86
N CYS A 345 -3.76 4.09 -4.79
CA CYS A 345 -3.45 4.87 -3.61
C CYS A 345 -4.29 4.43 -2.41
N ILE A 346 -5.59 4.21 -2.60
CA ILE A 346 -6.47 3.71 -1.53
C ILE A 346 -6.01 2.34 -1.02
N LYS A 347 -5.61 1.42 -1.91
CA LYS A 347 -5.06 0.11 -1.50
C LYS A 347 -3.78 0.27 -0.68
N ALA A 348 -2.91 1.19 -1.07
CA ALA A 348 -1.68 1.49 -0.34
C ALA A 348 -1.97 2.15 1.02
N LEU A 349 -2.97 3.04 1.11
CA LEU A 349 -3.36 3.73 2.35
C LEU A 349 -4.11 2.84 3.32
N ASP A 350 -4.96 1.91 2.84
CA ASP A 350 -5.82 1.14 3.71
C ASP A 350 -5.02 0.34 4.77
N SER A 351 -5.32 0.61 6.03
CA SER A 351 -4.73 -0.01 7.22
C SER A 351 -5.43 -1.31 7.61
N ASP A 352 -6.63 -1.57 7.05
CA ASP A 352 -7.29 -2.88 7.09
C ASP A 352 -6.71 -3.85 6.05
N VAL A 353 -5.68 -3.44 5.31
CA VAL A 353 -4.56 -4.35 5.05
C VAL A 353 -3.84 -4.58 6.39
N ARG A 354 -4.53 -5.29 7.31
CA ARG A 354 -3.88 -6.41 7.97
C ARG A 354 -3.05 -7.03 6.86
N LYS A 355 -1.76 -7.15 7.08
CA LYS A 355 -1.07 -8.36 6.69
C LYS A 355 -2.01 -9.38 6.03
N LEU A 356 -2.15 -9.26 4.71
CA LEU A 356 -1.88 -10.39 3.90
C LEU A 356 -0.34 -10.37 3.70
N GLN A 357 0.51 -10.23 4.75
CA GLN A 357 1.04 -11.48 5.29
C GLN A 357 -0.11 -12.45 5.42
N TYR A 358 -0.41 -13.10 4.31
CA TYR A 358 -0.93 -14.43 4.39
C TYR A 358 -0.05 -15.10 5.43
N PRO A 359 -0.61 -15.56 6.55
CA PRO A 359 0.20 -16.22 7.54
C PRO A 359 1.09 -17.17 6.74
N ARG A 360 2.41 -17.16 6.99
CA ARG A 360 3.18 -18.36 6.66
C ARG A 360 2.50 -19.43 7.50
N ILE A 361 1.51 -20.10 6.91
CA ILE A 361 0.81 -21.18 7.56
C ILE A 361 1.90 -22.23 7.59
N LYS A 362 2.59 -22.33 8.72
CA LYS A 362 3.38 -23.53 9.00
C LYS A 362 2.39 -24.66 8.87
N SER A 363 2.47 -25.39 7.77
CA SER A 363 1.58 -26.49 7.44
C SER A 363 1.51 -27.38 8.67
N ASN A 364 0.32 -27.56 9.24
CA ASN A 364 0.15 -28.51 10.32
C ASN A 364 0.27 -29.91 9.69
N PRO A 365 1.31 -30.70 9.97
CA PRO A 365 1.51 -32.00 9.32
C PRO A 365 0.35 -32.96 9.56
N SER A 366 -0.50 -32.69 10.54
CA SER A 366 -1.72 -33.42 10.88
C SER A 366 -2.85 -33.32 9.84
N GLN A 367 -2.79 -32.37 8.89
CA GLN A 367 -3.72 -32.33 7.74
C GLN A 367 -3.45 -33.44 6.71
N PHE A 368 -2.30 -34.10 6.81
CA PHE A 368 -1.92 -35.23 5.98
C PHE A 368 -2.11 -36.50 6.79
N ALA A 369 -2.65 -37.55 6.15
CA ALA A 369 -2.89 -38.84 6.79
C ALA A 369 -1.64 -39.30 7.57
N PRO A 370 -1.80 -39.94 8.75
CA PRO A 370 -0.68 -40.45 9.52
C PRO A 370 0.23 -41.29 8.62
N LYS A 371 1.55 -41.17 8.81
CA LYS A 371 2.52 -41.97 8.05
C LYS A 371 2.07 -43.44 8.10
N PRO A 372 1.82 -44.09 6.96
CA PRO A 372 1.71 -45.55 6.95
C PRO A 372 2.96 -46.11 7.63
N GLY A 373 2.80 -47.07 8.53
CA GLY A 373 3.93 -47.64 9.28
C GLY A 373 5.05 -48.18 8.39
N VAL A 374 4.72 -48.51 7.13
CA VAL A 374 5.66 -48.87 6.07
C VAL A 374 5.22 -48.17 4.77
N PHE A 375 5.79 -47.00 4.48
CA PHE A 375 5.74 -46.41 3.14
C PHE A 375 7.12 -46.52 2.50
N ILE A 376 7.20 -47.23 1.39
CA ILE A 376 8.46 -47.38 0.65
C ILE A 376 8.50 -46.34 -0.47
N LYS A 377 9.48 -45.44 -0.41
CA LYS A 377 9.62 -44.32 -1.34
C LYS A 377 10.03 -44.82 -2.74
N ARG A 378 9.37 -44.31 -3.78
CA ARG A 378 9.80 -44.49 -5.18
C ARG A 378 10.77 -43.38 -5.56
N GLU A 379 12.01 -43.48 -5.09
CA GLU A 379 13.07 -42.48 -5.24
C GLU A 379 13.23 -41.95 -6.68
N ALA A 380 13.16 -42.82 -7.70
CA ALA A 380 13.25 -42.41 -9.10
C ALA A 380 12.09 -41.50 -9.55
N LEU A 381 10.86 -41.77 -9.11
CA LEU A 381 9.70 -40.93 -9.42
C LEU A 381 9.69 -39.64 -8.60
N LEU A 382 10.18 -39.70 -7.37
CA LEU A 382 10.31 -38.54 -6.50
C LEU A 382 11.31 -37.54 -7.10
N ARG A 383 12.51 -38.00 -7.49
CA ARG A 383 13.52 -37.17 -8.19
C ARG A 383 12.99 -36.56 -9.47
N LYS A 384 12.27 -37.36 -10.29
CA LYS A 384 11.61 -36.82 -11.49
C LYS A 384 10.64 -35.71 -11.15
N THR A 385 9.85 -35.86 -10.09
CA THR A 385 8.93 -34.81 -9.62
C THR A 385 9.69 -33.55 -9.22
N GLU A 386 10.79 -33.67 -8.48
CA GLU A 386 11.65 -32.53 -8.11
C GLU A 386 12.26 -31.83 -9.32
N ASP A 387 12.72 -32.58 -10.32
CA ASP A 387 13.32 -32.02 -11.53
C ASP A 387 12.31 -31.20 -12.34
N LEU A 388 11.04 -31.63 -12.41
CA LEU A 388 9.97 -30.86 -13.07
C LEU A 388 9.78 -29.47 -12.41
N PHE A 389 9.82 -29.40 -11.08
CA PHE A 389 9.74 -28.13 -10.35
C PHE A 389 11.03 -27.28 -10.49
N ARG A 390 12.22 -27.90 -10.48
CA ARG A 390 13.51 -27.19 -10.69
C ARG A 390 13.68 -26.63 -12.10
N LEU A 391 13.18 -27.32 -13.13
CA LEU A 391 13.20 -26.84 -14.51
C LEU A 391 12.39 -25.54 -14.65
N SER A 392 11.27 -25.47 -13.94
CA SER A 392 10.44 -24.27 -13.87
C SER A 392 11.17 -23.08 -13.25
N ASP A 393 11.90 -23.30 -12.14
CA ASP A 393 12.73 -22.27 -11.50
C ASP A 393 13.82 -21.72 -12.45
N LYS A 394 14.48 -22.62 -13.21
CA LYS A 394 15.49 -22.22 -14.21
C LYS A 394 14.90 -21.41 -15.37
N GLN A 395 13.67 -21.71 -15.76
CA GLN A 395 12.93 -20.97 -16.79
C GLN A 395 12.34 -19.65 -16.28
N ARG A 396 12.56 -19.32 -14.99
CA ARG A 396 11.95 -18.16 -14.30
C ARG A 396 10.42 -18.16 -14.41
N SER A 397 9.80 -19.34 -14.52
CA SER A 397 8.35 -19.42 -14.55
C SER A 397 7.82 -19.11 -13.16
N ILE A 398 6.87 -18.18 -13.09
CA ILE A 398 6.26 -17.76 -11.82
C ILE A 398 5.19 -18.79 -11.39
N ARG A 399 4.72 -19.66 -12.30
CA ARG A 399 3.70 -20.71 -12.10
C ARG A 399 4.20 -22.08 -12.59
N THR A 400 3.99 -23.12 -11.80
CA THR A 400 4.34 -24.52 -12.16
C THR A 400 3.16 -25.45 -11.91
N ILE A 401 2.80 -26.26 -12.91
CA ILE A 401 1.76 -27.29 -12.78
C ILE A 401 2.32 -28.64 -13.18
N VAL A 402 2.23 -29.61 -12.28
CA VAL A 402 2.58 -31.01 -12.53
C VAL A 402 1.34 -31.88 -12.40
N ASN A 403 0.97 -32.59 -13.46
CA ASN A 403 -0.09 -33.57 -13.45
C ASN A 403 0.48 -34.98 -13.18
N ILE A 404 0.23 -35.52 -12.00
CA ILE A 404 0.59 -36.89 -11.61
C ILE A 404 -0.60 -37.81 -11.89
N PHE A 405 -0.49 -38.67 -12.91
CA PHE A 405 -1.61 -39.50 -13.34
C PHE A 405 -1.28 -40.99 -13.41
N GLY A 406 -2.29 -41.84 -13.33
CA GLY A 406 -2.11 -43.30 -13.33
C GLY A 406 -3.24 -44.06 -12.67
N ARG A 407 -3.17 -45.40 -12.75
CA ARG A 407 -4.25 -46.30 -12.26
C ARG A 407 -4.54 -46.12 -10.76
N PRO A 408 -5.76 -46.41 -10.27
CA PRO A 408 -6.05 -46.46 -8.84
C PRO A 408 -5.05 -47.38 -8.10
N GLY A 409 -4.67 -47.03 -6.86
CA GLY A 409 -3.73 -47.82 -6.05
C GLY A 409 -2.24 -47.73 -6.42
N SER A 410 -1.87 -47.02 -7.50
CA SER A 410 -0.46 -46.88 -7.94
C SER A 410 0.45 -46.03 -7.04
N GLY A 411 -0.08 -45.46 -5.95
CA GLY A 411 0.70 -44.65 -5.00
C GLY A 411 0.88 -43.18 -5.37
N LYS A 412 0.07 -42.62 -6.28
CA LYS A 412 0.15 -41.20 -6.71
C LYS A 412 0.07 -40.20 -5.55
N THR A 413 -0.93 -40.37 -4.69
CA THR A 413 -1.13 -39.51 -3.51
C THR A 413 0.08 -39.59 -2.59
N GLU A 414 0.59 -40.79 -2.30
CA GLU A 414 1.78 -40.94 -1.47
C GLU A 414 3.07 -40.39 -2.11
N LEU A 415 3.21 -40.45 -3.44
CA LEU A 415 4.31 -39.81 -4.16
C LEU A 415 4.27 -38.28 -3.96
N ALA A 416 3.10 -37.66 -4.17
CA ALA A 416 2.91 -36.22 -3.98
C ALA A 416 3.11 -35.79 -2.51
N LEU A 417 2.65 -36.60 -1.56
CA LEU A 417 2.89 -36.38 -0.12
C LEU A 417 4.36 -36.56 0.27
N SER A 418 5.10 -37.43 -0.41
CA SER A 418 6.54 -37.62 -0.18
C SER A 418 7.34 -36.43 -0.69
N PHE A 419 7.02 -35.92 -1.88
CA PHE A 419 7.56 -34.67 -2.40
C PHE A 419 7.36 -33.51 -1.42
N TYR A 420 6.14 -33.40 -0.88
CA TYR A 420 5.81 -32.44 0.17
C TYR A 420 6.76 -32.55 1.38
N ARG A 421 6.88 -33.77 1.95
CA ARG A 421 7.64 -33.99 3.19
C ARG A 421 9.11 -33.62 3.03
N GLU A 422 9.71 -33.80 1.87
CA GLU A 422 11.11 -33.48 1.59
C GLU A 422 11.34 -32.00 1.27
N ASN A 423 10.32 -31.31 0.76
CA ASN A 423 10.39 -29.92 0.31
C ASN A 423 9.67 -28.93 1.24
N LEU A 424 9.38 -29.34 2.48
CA LEU A 424 8.69 -28.55 3.51
C LEU A 424 9.25 -27.13 3.71
N LYS A 425 10.57 -26.96 3.62
CA LYS A 425 11.24 -25.66 3.80
C LYS A 425 11.15 -24.75 2.57
N SER A 426 10.84 -25.32 1.41
CA SER A 426 10.81 -24.62 0.12
C SER A 426 9.50 -23.86 -0.09
N PHE A 427 8.43 -24.22 0.64
CA PHE A 427 7.10 -23.64 0.49
C PHE A 427 6.63 -22.86 1.73
N THR A 428 5.87 -21.79 1.51
CA THR A 428 5.27 -20.93 2.56
C THR A 428 3.99 -21.52 3.14
N THR A 429 3.20 -22.22 2.31
CA THR A 429 1.91 -22.83 2.64
C THR A 429 1.67 -23.99 1.69
N ILE A 430 1.05 -25.07 2.19
CA ILE A 430 0.68 -26.23 1.38
C ILE A 430 -0.77 -26.59 1.69
N VAL A 431 -1.55 -26.84 0.64
CA VAL A 431 -2.99 -27.09 0.74
C VAL A 431 -3.34 -28.31 -0.07
N ARG A 432 -4.10 -29.24 0.52
CA ARG A 432 -4.73 -30.35 -0.21
C ARG A 432 -6.20 -30.02 -0.43
N ILE A 433 -6.66 -30.19 -1.67
CA ILE A 433 -8.04 -29.98 -2.08
C ILE A 433 -8.52 -31.19 -2.90
N SER A 434 -9.70 -31.70 -2.60
CA SER A 434 -10.39 -32.71 -3.40
C SER A 434 -10.93 -32.11 -4.68
N GLY A 435 -10.52 -32.63 -5.82
CA GLY A 435 -11.02 -32.31 -7.15
C GLY A 435 -12.08 -33.30 -7.67
N GLN A 436 -12.68 -34.09 -6.78
CA GLN A 436 -13.66 -35.13 -7.13
C GLN A 436 -14.94 -34.56 -7.75
N SER A 437 -15.39 -33.39 -7.29
CA SER A 437 -16.53 -32.65 -7.84
C SER A 437 -16.36 -31.14 -7.63
N LYS A 438 -17.12 -30.33 -8.38
CA LYS A 438 -17.13 -28.86 -8.22
C LYS A 438 -17.52 -28.45 -6.81
N GLU A 439 -18.47 -29.16 -6.20
CA GLU A 439 -19.00 -28.89 -4.86
C GLU A 439 -17.95 -29.16 -3.79
N ASN A 440 -17.28 -30.32 -3.84
CA ASN A 440 -16.21 -30.67 -2.90
C ASN A 440 -15.03 -29.69 -3.02
N PHE A 441 -14.64 -29.39 -4.26
CA PHE A 441 -13.57 -28.45 -4.56
C PHE A 441 -13.88 -27.06 -4.00
N SER A 442 -15.10 -26.56 -4.21
CA SER A 442 -15.55 -25.26 -3.71
C SER A 442 -15.58 -25.23 -2.18
N HIS A 443 -16.12 -26.27 -1.54
CA HIS A 443 -16.22 -26.35 -0.07
C HIS A 443 -14.83 -26.40 0.59
N GLU A 444 -13.90 -27.17 0.02
CA GLU A 444 -12.52 -27.26 0.54
C GLU A 444 -11.71 -25.98 0.29
N LEU A 445 -11.92 -25.30 -0.84
CA LEU A 445 -11.37 -23.95 -1.06
C LEU A 445 -11.89 -22.94 -0.02
N VAL A 446 -13.18 -22.99 0.33
CA VAL A 446 -13.76 -22.14 1.39
C VAL A 446 -13.15 -22.48 2.74
N ARG A 447 -12.97 -23.77 3.07
CA ARG A 447 -12.29 -24.18 4.30
C ARG A 447 -10.85 -23.68 4.33
N PHE A 448 -10.13 -23.76 3.21
CA PHE A 448 -8.79 -23.19 3.08
C PHE A 448 -8.81 -21.67 3.30
N TYR A 449 -9.73 -20.95 2.67
CA TYR A 449 -9.93 -19.51 2.89
C TYR A 449 -10.21 -19.17 4.36
N LYS A 450 -11.08 -19.93 5.05
CA LYS A 450 -11.33 -19.76 6.48
C LYS A 450 -10.06 -19.96 7.31
N SER A 451 -9.22 -20.94 6.94
CA SER A 451 -7.94 -21.20 7.63
C SER A 451 -6.89 -20.10 7.43
N ILE A 452 -7.00 -19.31 6.36
CA ILE A 452 -6.15 -18.16 6.10
C ILE A 452 -6.50 -16.97 7.02
N LEU A 453 -7.76 -16.82 7.44
CA LEU A 453 -8.29 -15.58 8.03
C LEU A 453 -8.50 -15.58 9.56
N ALA A 454 -8.45 -16.72 10.25
CA ALA A 454 -8.86 -16.80 11.65
C ALA A 454 -7.70 -16.68 12.66
N PRO A 455 -7.80 -15.82 13.69
CA PRO A 455 -7.15 -16.05 14.98
C PRO A 455 -7.81 -17.26 15.70
N PRO A 456 -7.10 -17.94 16.63
CA PRO A 456 -7.58 -19.18 17.28
C PRO A 456 -8.93 -19.06 18.02
N GLU A 457 -9.40 -17.86 18.32
CA GLU A 457 -10.57 -17.61 19.17
C GLU A 457 -11.89 -17.42 18.38
N ALA A 458 -11.86 -17.40 17.03
CA ALA A 458 -13.04 -17.11 16.20
C ALA A 458 -13.85 -18.35 15.76
N HIS A 459 -13.60 -19.53 16.34
CA HIS A 459 -14.26 -20.79 15.93
C HIS A 459 -15.70 -20.97 16.45
N ALA A 460 -16.31 -19.97 17.09
CA ALA A 460 -17.59 -20.12 17.80
C ALA A 460 -18.84 -19.56 17.08
N GLY A 461 -18.73 -19.00 15.88
CA GLY A 461 -19.89 -18.48 15.13
C GLY A 461 -20.26 -19.37 13.94
N ALA A 462 -21.41 -20.02 13.98
CA ALA A 462 -21.98 -20.75 12.85
C ALA A 462 -22.36 -19.74 11.73
N PHE A 463 -21.55 -19.68 10.67
CA PHE A 463 -21.87 -18.95 9.44
C PHE A 463 -22.58 -19.90 8.46
N ASP A 464 -23.76 -19.50 8.00
CA ASP A 464 -24.64 -20.21 7.07
C ASP A 464 -23.95 -20.45 5.70
N ASP A 465 -23.53 -21.71 5.47
CA ASP A 465 -22.49 -22.11 4.51
C ASP A 465 -22.99 -22.49 3.09
N GLN A 466 -24.27 -22.25 2.73
CA GLN A 466 -24.88 -22.83 1.52
C GLN A 466 -25.40 -21.87 0.45
N ARG A 467 -25.17 -20.55 0.54
CA ARG A 467 -25.63 -19.61 -0.51
C ARG A 467 -24.65 -19.50 -1.70
N PRO A 468 -25.07 -19.76 -2.96
CA PRO A 468 -24.19 -19.71 -4.14
C PRO A 468 -23.46 -18.37 -4.35
N LEU A 469 -24.12 -17.24 -4.04
CA LEU A 469 -23.54 -15.89 -4.14
C LEU A 469 -22.38 -15.63 -3.16
N LEU A 470 -22.28 -16.39 -2.06
CA LEU A 470 -21.15 -16.31 -1.13
C LEU A 470 -19.94 -17.11 -1.64
N ILE A 471 -20.15 -18.20 -2.39
CA ILE A 471 -19.09 -19.07 -2.90
C ILE A 471 -18.27 -18.36 -3.97
N ASP A 472 -18.90 -17.65 -4.91
CA ASP A 472 -18.19 -16.90 -5.96
C ASP A 472 -17.36 -15.74 -5.38
N ASN A 473 -17.87 -15.08 -4.34
CA ASN A 473 -17.15 -14.04 -3.61
C ASN A 473 -15.91 -14.62 -2.89
N HIS A 474 -16.00 -15.83 -2.36
CA HIS A 474 -14.86 -16.52 -1.73
C HIS A 474 -13.84 -17.02 -2.76
N PHE A 475 -14.29 -17.52 -3.91
CA PHE A 475 -13.42 -17.97 -5.00
C PHE A 475 -12.54 -16.84 -5.56
N GLY A 476 -13.12 -15.65 -5.74
CA GLY A 476 -12.37 -14.44 -6.10
C GLY A 476 -11.28 -14.10 -5.10
N LYS A 477 -11.56 -14.20 -3.80
CA LYS A 477 -10.61 -13.89 -2.73
C LYS A 477 -9.50 -14.93 -2.56
N VAL A 478 -9.78 -16.22 -2.75
CA VAL A 478 -8.73 -17.26 -2.77
C VAL A 478 -7.83 -17.10 -3.99
N THR A 479 -8.41 -16.77 -5.14
CA THR A 479 -7.64 -16.48 -6.36
C THR A 479 -6.75 -15.24 -6.15
N GLU A 480 -7.27 -14.18 -5.52
CA GLU A 480 -6.51 -13.00 -5.13
C GLU A 480 -5.36 -13.37 -4.17
N TRP A 481 -5.61 -14.25 -3.19
CA TRP A 481 -4.60 -14.80 -2.28
C TRP A 481 -3.46 -15.52 -3.00
N LEU A 482 -3.81 -16.41 -3.92
CA LEU A 482 -2.85 -17.22 -4.67
C LEU A 482 -2.01 -16.37 -5.64
N ASN A 483 -2.53 -15.23 -6.09
CA ASN A 483 -1.91 -14.35 -7.08
C ASN A 483 -1.13 -13.15 -6.52
N HIS A 484 -1.07 -12.98 -5.20
CA HIS A 484 -0.42 -11.84 -4.58
C HIS A 484 1.11 -11.86 -4.73
N THR A 485 1.71 -10.74 -5.11
CA THR A 485 3.13 -10.65 -5.51
C THR A 485 4.14 -11.15 -4.48
N ASP A 486 3.82 -11.05 -3.19
CA ASP A 486 4.69 -11.51 -2.08
C ASP A 486 4.45 -12.99 -1.68
N ASN A 487 3.58 -13.71 -2.39
CA ASN A 487 3.14 -15.06 -2.04
C ASN A 487 3.21 -16.01 -3.26
N SER A 488 4.42 -16.27 -3.75
CA SER A 488 4.67 -17.16 -4.90
C SER A 488 5.17 -18.57 -4.51
N LYS A 489 5.45 -18.80 -3.22
CA LYS A 489 6.06 -20.04 -2.72
C LYS A 489 5.06 -21.02 -2.09
N TRP A 490 3.78 -21.01 -2.48
CA TRP A 490 2.81 -22.00 -1.97
C TRP A 490 2.71 -23.23 -2.89
N LEU A 491 2.27 -24.37 -2.35
CA LEU A 491 1.97 -25.60 -3.08
C LEU A 491 0.48 -26.00 -2.92
N LEU A 492 -0.22 -26.18 -4.03
CA LEU A 492 -1.59 -26.67 -4.06
C LEU A 492 -1.63 -28.11 -4.60
N LEU A 493 -2.09 -29.06 -3.80
CA LEU A 493 -2.27 -30.46 -4.17
C LEU A 493 -3.75 -30.71 -4.41
N ILE A 494 -4.13 -30.94 -5.66
CA ILE A 494 -5.50 -31.22 -6.08
C ILE A 494 -5.61 -32.72 -6.30
N ASP A 495 -6.30 -33.43 -5.40
CA ASP A 495 -6.37 -34.89 -5.39
C ASP A 495 -7.68 -35.43 -5.97
N ASP A 496 -7.67 -36.68 -6.43
CA ASP A 496 -8.82 -37.41 -6.96
C ASP A 496 -9.60 -36.69 -8.08
N VAL A 497 -8.89 -36.01 -8.99
CA VAL A 497 -9.52 -35.38 -10.15
C VAL A 497 -10.02 -36.45 -11.11
N TYR A 498 -11.32 -36.43 -11.36
CA TYR A 498 -11.99 -37.32 -12.28
C TYR A 498 -12.11 -36.68 -13.68
N PRO A 499 -11.43 -37.23 -14.71
CA PRO A 499 -11.49 -36.66 -16.05
C PRO A 499 -12.84 -36.82 -16.77
N GLY A 500 -13.72 -37.71 -16.29
CA GLY A 500 -14.84 -38.28 -17.06
C GLY A 500 -14.36 -39.41 -17.98
N TYR A 501 -15.11 -40.51 -18.13
CA TYR A 501 -14.84 -41.47 -19.21
C TYR A 501 -15.40 -40.95 -20.53
N LYS A 502 -14.76 -41.29 -21.65
CA LYS A 502 -15.34 -41.04 -22.99
C LYS A 502 -16.69 -41.72 -23.19
N GLU A 503 -16.98 -42.79 -22.45
CA GLU A 503 -18.27 -43.50 -22.50
C GLU A 503 -19.39 -42.78 -21.73
N ASP A 504 -19.08 -41.97 -20.72
CA ASP A 504 -20.08 -41.20 -19.96
C ASP A 504 -20.72 -40.06 -20.80
N VAL A 505 -20.10 -39.71 -21.94
CA VAL A 505 -20.57 -38.66 -22.88
C VAL A 505 -21.59 -39.21 -23.88
N LEU A 506 -21.75 -40.53 -24.00
CA LEU A 506 -22.66 -41.14 -24.97
C LEU A 506 -24.11 -41.23 -24.47
N ASP A 507 -24.35 -41.19 -23.16
CA ASP A 507 -25.69 -41.41 -22.57
C ASP A 507 -26.39 -40.15 -22.04
N GLN A 508 -25.80 -38.97 -22.19
CA GLN A 508 -26.47 -37.71 -21.88
C GLN A 508 -26.31 -36.70 -23.01
N LYS A 509 -27.43 -36.41 -23.69
CA LYS A 509 -27.62 -35.21 -24.50
C LYS A 509 -27.46 -33.96 -23.62
N TYR A 510 -26.22 -33.57 -23.35
CA TYR A 510 -25.91 -32.25 -22.86
C TYR A 510 -24.71 -31.74 -23.66
N GLU A 511 -24.89 -30.59 -24.31
CA GLU A 511 -23.80 -29.66 -24.64
C GLU A 511 -23.21 -29.12 -23.32
N GLY A 512 -22.71 -30.02 -22.48
CA GLY A 512 -22.26 -29.75 -21.12
C GLY A 512 -20.75 -29.73 -21.03
N SER A 513 -20.25 -28.80 -20.23
CA SER A 513 -18.87 -28.73 -19.79
C SER A 513 -18.33 -30.08 -19.29
N ARG A 514 -17.05 -30.37 -19.54
CA ARG A 514 -16.41 -31.60 -19.04
C ARG A 514 -16.44 -31.61 -17.50
N PRO A 515 -16.44 -32.78 -16.85
CA PRO A 515 -16.52 -32.89 -15.39
C PRO A 515 -15.44 -32.10 -14.64
N HIS A 516 -14.31 -31.81 -15.27
CA HIS A 516 -13.17 -31.07 -14.70
C HIS A 516 -13.04 -29.62 -15.23
N ASP A 517 -14.03 -29.08 -15.95
CA ASP A 517 -13.95 -27.71 -16.49
C ASP A 517 -13.84 -26.64 -15.40
N PHE A 518 -14.46 -26.88 -14.23
CA PHE A 518 -14.30 -26.00 -13.07
C PHE A 518 -12.84 -25.87 -12.62
N LEU A 519 -12.05 -26.95 -12.78
CA LEU A 519 -10.64 -26.96 -12.46
C LEU A 519 -9.85 -26.14 -13.49
N LEU A 520 -10.19 -26.24 -14.78
CA LEU A 520 -9.58 -25.43 -15.82
C LEU A 520 -9.83 -23.93 -15.57
N GLU A 521 -11.08 -23.57 -15.27
CA GLU A 521 -11.45 -22.19 -14.95
C GLU A 521 -10.68 -21.64 -13.75
N PHE A 522 -10.53 -22.43 -12.68
CA PHE A 522 -9.74 -22.06 -11.52
C PHE A 522 -8.26 -21.88 -11.85
N LEU A 523 -7.67 -22.85 -12.55
CA LEU A 523 -6.25 -22.83 -12.91
C LEU A 523 -5.94 -21.65 -13.84
N ASP A 524 -6.82 -21.29 -14.77
CA ASP A 524 -6.62 -20.14 -15.66
C ASP A 524 -6.57 -18.80 -14.93
N ARG A 525 -7.22 -18.71 -13.77
CA ARG A 525 -7.18 -17.51 -12.93
C ARG A 525 -5.91 -17.43 -12.07
N ILE A 526 -5.16 -18.52 -11.91
CA ILE A 526 -3.91 -18.54 -11.13
C ILE A 526 -2.72 -18.16 -12.02
N ARG A 527 -1.90 -17.23 -11.54
CA ARG A 527 -0.76 -16.64 -12.26
C ARG A 527 0.60 -17.04 -11.71
N GLN A 528 0.65 -17.67 -10.54
CA GLN A 528 1.90 -18.04 -9.88
C GLN A 528 1.74 -19.28 -8.99
N GLY A 529 2.82 -19.71 -8.32
CA GLY A 529 2.83 -20.80 -7.35
C GLY A 529 3.05 -22.18 -7.94
N SER A 530 3.04 -23.19 -7.08
CA SER A 530 3.24 -24.60 -7.46
C SER A 530 1.97 -25.40 -7.30
N ILE A 531 1.62 -26.22 -8.29
CA ILE A 531 0.39 -27.03 -8.28
C ILE A 531 0.72 -28.46 -8.68
N ILE A 532 0.26 -29.43 -7.88
CA ILE A 532 0.22 -30.84 -8.25
C ILE A 532 -1.23 -31.22 -8.45
N VAL A 533 -1.57 -31.72 -9.63
CA VAL A 533 -2.89 -32.29 -9.92
C VAL A 533 -2.76 -33.80 -9.98
N ILE A 534 -3.55 -34.54 -9.20
CA ILE A 534 -3.56 -36.00 -9.20
C ILE A 534 -4.83 -36.47 -9.89
N SER A 535 -4.66 -37.25 -10.97
CA SER A 535 -5.77 -37.73 -11.77
C SER A 535 -5.62 -39.20 -12.17
N ARG A 536 -6.69 -39.79 -12.71
CA ARG A 536 -6.65 -41.17 -13.22
C ARG A 536 -6.04 -41.29 -14.61
N GLN A 537 -6.17 -40.24 -15.41
CA GLN A 537 -5.68 -40.13 -16.77
C GLN A 537 -4.98 -38.78 -16.96
N GLU A 538 -4.15 -38.69 -17.98
CA GLU A 538 -3.51 -37.42 -18.32
C GLU A 538 -4.57 -36.35 -18.66
N LEU A 539 -4.46 -35.20 -18.02
CA LEU A 539 -5.29 -34.02 -18.25
C LEU A 539 -4.50 -33.04 -19.10
N GLN A 540 -5.12 -32.50 -20.14
CA GLN A 540 -4.53 -31.49 -21.01
C GLN A 540 -4.64 -30.10 -20.35
N LEU A 541 -3.84 -29.85 -19.32
CA LEU A 541 -3.82 -28.57 -18.61
C LEU A 541 -2.80 -27.63 -19.27
N ARG A 542 -3.19 -26.38 -19.54
CA ARG A 542 -2.34 -25.39 -20.19
C ARG A 542 -1.07 -25.12 -19.38
N GLY A 543 0.09 -25.31 -20.01
CA GLY A 543 1.39 -25.08 -19.38
C GLY A 543 1.76 -26.10 -18.29
N SER A 544 1.06 -27.24 -18.22
CA SER A 544 1.41 -28.33 -17.30
C SER A 544 2.44 -29.29 -17.87
N GLN A 545 3.15 -29.96 -16.97
CA GLN A 545 3.99 -31.11 -17.26
C GLN A 545 3.31 -32.36 -16.67
N SER A 546 3.46 -33.51 -17.32
CA SER A 546 2.78 -34.74 -16.89
C SER A 546 3.78 -35.79 -16.40
N LEU A 547 3.44 -36.49 -15.32
CA LEU A 547 4.19 -37.61 -14.77
C LEU A 547 3.26 -38.82 -14.60
N GLN A 548 3.52 -39.88 -15.37
CA GLN A 548 2.77 -41.12 -15.26
C GLN A 548 3.32 -41.99 -14.12
N VAL A 549 2.45 -42.41 -13.20
CA VAL A 549 2.74 -43.39 -12.16
C VAL A 549 2.17 -44.73 -12.58
N THR A 550 3.04 -45.61 -13.04
CA THR A 550 2.70 -46.98 -13.42
C THR A 550 2.76 -47.91 -12.21
N ALA A 551 2.17 -49.10 -12.34
CA ALA A 551 2.42 -50.20 -11.41
C ALA A 551 3.94 -50.47 -11.31
N LEU A 552 4.39 -50.95 -10.16
CA LEU A 552 5.77 -51.36 -9.96
C LEU A 552 6.09 -52.51 -10.92
N LYS A 553 7.20 -52.39 -11.65
CA LYS A 553 7.76 -53.52 -12.37
C LYS A 553 8.35 -54.50 -11.35
N LEU A 554 8.40 -55.79 -11.69
CA LEU A 554 8.94 -56.84 -10.80
C LEU A 554 10.34 -56.48 -10.25
N GLU A 555 11.20 -55.94 -11.11
CA GLU A 555 12.55 -55.48 -10.76
C GLU A 555 12.54 -54.31 -9.76
N GLU A 556 11.65 -53.33 -9.95
CA GLU A 556 11.47 -52.21 -9.01
C GLU A 556 10.92 -52.70 -7.66
N SER A 557 10.00 -53.67 -7.68
CA SER A 557 9.46 -54.30 -6.47
C SER A 557 10.54 -55.07 -5.71
N LEU A 558 11.40 -55.81 -6.41
CA LEU A 558 12.52 -56.54 -5.81
C LEU A 558 13.57 -55.61 -5.22
N GLN A 559 13.89 -54.51 -5.90
CA GLN A 559 14.81 -53.49 -5.38
C GLN A 559 14.23 -52.81 -4.14
N LEU A 560 12.96 -52.41 -4.18
CA LEU A 560 12.24 -51.88 -3.01
C LEU A 560 12.31 -52.84 -1.81
N LEU A 561 12.09 -54.14 -2.05
CA LEU A 561 12.10 -55.17 -1.02
C LEU A 561 13.49 -55.33 -0.41
N LYS A 562 14.55 -55.38 -1.24
CA LYS A 562 15.95 -55.44 -0.79
C LYS A 562 16.32 -54.24 0.08
N ASP A 563 15.97 -53.03 -0.37
CA ASP A 563 16.26 -51.79 0.35
C ASP A 563 15.51 -51.68 1.69
N THR A 564 14.37 -52.39 1.82
CA THR A 564 13.54 -52.36 3.04
C THR A 564 13.94 -53.43 4.06
N VAL A 565 14.42 -54.59 3.61
CA VAL A 565 14.77 -55.73 4.49
C VAL A 565 16.25 -55.71 4.93
N GLY A 566 17.12 -54.99 4.20
CA GLY A 566 18.56 -55.00 4.43
C GLY A 566 19.22 -56.33 4.01
N ASP A 567 20.56 -56.37 3.99
CA ASP A 567 21.40 -57.50 3.54
C ASP A 567 21.27 -58.81 4.38
N SER A 568 20.20 -58.98 5.16
CA SER A 568 19.98 -60.18 5.98
C SER A 568 19.47 -61.41 5.20
N LEU A 569 19.38 -61.35 3.86
CA LEU A 569 19.05 -62.53 3.04
C LEU A 569 20.28 -63.35 2.61
N HIS A 570 21.49 -62.95 2.98
CA HIS A 570 22.71 -63.72 2.68
C HIS A 570 23.07 -64.80 3.71
N ASN A 571 22.19 -65.13 4.66
CA ASN A 571 22.46 -66.16 5.67
C ASN A 571 21.34 -67.20 5.83
N SER A 572 20.77 -67.65 4.72
CA SER A 572 20.05 -68.93 4.70
C SER A 572 20.34 -69.71 3.42
N ASP A 573 21.61 -70.08 3.28
CA ASP A 573 21.96 -71.25 2.49
C ASP A 573 21.64 -72.48 3.37
N ASN A 574 20.42 -72.97 3.24
CA ASN A 574 20.06 -74.37 3.50
C ASN A 574 18.88 -74.69 2.60
N GLY A 575 19.24 -75.32 1.47
CA GLY A 575 18.44 -75.41 0.26
C GLY A 575 16.99 -75.85 0.47
N LYS A 576 16.10 -75.12 -0.21
CA LYS A 576 14.89 -75.68 -0.81
C LYS A 576 14.45 -74.77 -1.97
N ASP A 577 14.13 -75.46 -3.05
CA ASP A 577 13.90 -75.04 -4.43
C ASP A 577 12.76 -74.01 -4.60
N PRO A 578 12.94 -72.90 -5.36
CA PRO A 578 11.88 -71.92 -5.60
C PRO A 578 11.05 -72.32 -6.84
N ALA A 579 10.29 -73.41 -6.72
CA ALA A 579 9.27 -73.80 -7.69
C ALA A 579 7.96 -74.16 -6.99
N SER A 580 7.44 -73.23 -6.18
CA SER A 580 6.03 -73.19 -5.79
C SER A 580 5.71 -71.83 -5.18
N PHE A 581 5.19 -70.91 -5.98
CA PHE A 581 4.06 -70.03 -5.66
C PHE A 581 3.65 -69.22 -6.89
#